data_AF-A0A975FSP6-F1
#
_entry.id   AF-A0A975FSP6-F1
#
_cell.length_a   1.000
_cell.length_b   1.000
_cell.length_c   1.000
_cell.angle_alpha   90.00
_cell.angle_beta   90.00
_cell.angle_gamma   90.00
#
_symmetry.space_group_name_H-M   'P 1'
#
loop_
_entity.id
_entity.type
_entity.pdbx_description
1 polymer ?
#
loop_
_entity_poly.entity_id
_entity_poly.type
_entity_poly.pdbx_seq_one_letter_code
_entity_poly.pdbx_strand_id
1 'polypeptide(L)'
;MKLGDTKDFFSNLDFYRTTMIIILILDILLKKTSKSLIKSKKINIDRFKKNGTKIEIDTKNCDIIINDEIIKPSFYESSSIYGIKFLKRAKYNVREKKHVQSKLICRYNDDLVGKVEFFKLVNIDSSILKYEICRRSKIDVYTNKGDLENYYIDLEFLKE
;
A
#
# COMPACT_ATOMS: atom_id res chain seq x y z
N MET A 1 47.80 28.28 20.96
CA MET A 1 46.41 28.00 20.52
C MET A 1 46.43 28.00 19.00
N LYS A 2 46.48 26.82 18.38
CA LYS A 2 46.77 26.66 16.94
C LYS A 2 45.49 26.90 16.12
N LEU A 3 45.63 27.66 15.03
CA LEU A 3 44.62 27.99 14.02
C LEU A 3 44.08 26.78 13.21
N GLY A 4 44.23 25.55 13.71
CA GLY A 4 43.92 24.30 12.98
C GLY A 4 42.49 23.79 13.14
N ASP A 5 41.82 24.10 14.26
CA ASP A 5 40.57 23.42 14.63
C ASP A 5 39.30 23.99 13.96
N THR A 6 39.40 25.15 13.29
CA THR A 6 38.23 25.79 12.68
C THR A 6 37.89 25.20 11.30
N LYS A 7 38.90 24.78 10.52
CA LYS A 7 38.66 24.23 9.16
C LYS A 7 37.90 22.90 9.19
N ASP A 8 38.18 22.04 10.16
CA ASP A 8 37.50 20.76 10.33
C ASP A 8 36.08 20.91 10.90
N PHE A 9 35.81 22.01 11.62
CA PHE A 9 34.47 22.32 12.12
C PHE A 9 33.55 22.84 11.01
N PHE A 10 34.06 23.71 10.13
CA PHE A 10 33.29 24.23 8.99
C PHE A 10 33.04 23.16 7.91
N SER A 11 34.02 22.28 7.63
CA SER A 11 33.84 21.18 6.67
C SER A 11 32.78 20.17 7.13
N ASN A 12 32.73 19.88 8.43
CA ASN A 12 31.68 19.04 9.01
C ASN A 12 30.31 19.74 8.94
N LEU A 13 30.23 21.05 9.23
CA LEU A 13 28.97 21.80 9.17
C LEU A 13 28.38 21.84 7.75
N ASP A 14 29.23 22.03 6.73
CA ASP A 14 28.83 22.02 5.32
C ASP A 14 28.42 20.63 4.85
N PHE A 15 29.06 19.57 5.36
CA PHE A 15 28.65 18.18 5.14
C PHE A 15 27.27 17.87 5.75
N TYR A 16 26.98 18.33 6.97
CA TYR A 16 25.66 18.17 7.59
C TYR A 16 24.56 18.97 6.87
N ARG A 17 24.89 20.16 6.37
CA ARG A 17 23.96 20.98 5.58
C ARG A 17 23.64 20.34 4.23
N THR A 18 24.65 19.88 3.51
CA THR A 18 24.46 19.20 2.22
C THR A 18 23.69 17.89 2.36
N THR A 19 23.97 17.08 3.38
CA THR A 19 23.20 15.84 3.65
C THR A 19 21.75 16.12 4.03
N MET A 20 21.47 17.13 4.86
CA MET A 20 20.09 17.57 5.16
C MET A 20 19.35 18.04 3.91
N ILE A 21 19.99 18.83 3.04
CA ILE A 21 19.39 19.30 1.78
C ILE A 21 19.07 18.10 0.86
N ILE A 22 19.98 17.13 0.74
CA ILE A 22 19.75 15.91 -0.06
C ILE A 22 18.56 15.11 0.48
N ILE A 23 18.46 14.91 1.79
CA ILE A 23 17.32 14.22 2.43
C ILE A 23 16.00 14.95 2.12
N LEU A 24 16.01 16.28 2.19
CA LEU A 24 14.83 17.10 1.95
C LEU A 24 14.39 17.06 0.47
N ILE A 25 15.34 17.07 -0.46
CA ILE A 25 15.08 16.89 -1.91
C ILE A 25 14.50 15.49 -2.18
N LEU A 26 15.07 14.45 -1.58
CA LEU A 26 14.57 13.07 -1.72
C LEU A 26 13.15 12.93 -1.18
N ASP A 27 12.84 13.51 -0.02
CA ASP A 27 11.49 13.49 0.57
C ASP A 27 10.47 14.21 -0.32
N ILE A 28 10.81 15.37 -0.89
CA ILE A 28 9.96 16.09 -1.86
C ILE A 28 9.70 15.24 -3.11
N LEU A 29 10.75 14.62 -3.68
CA LEU A 29 10.62 13.77 -4.87
C LEU A 29 9.74 12.55 -4.60
N LEU A 30 9.94 11.85 -3.47
CA LEU A 30 9.14 10.70 -3.05
C LEU A 30 7.66 11.06 -2.82
N LYS A 31 7.39 12.21 -2.22
CA LYS A 31 6.02 12.72 -2.03
C LYS A 31 5.36 13.05 -3.37
N LYS A 32 6.11 13.55 -4.36
CA LYS A 32 5.57 13.88 -5.69
C LYS A 32 5.25 12.63 -6.50
N THR A 33 6.15 11.64 -6.53
CA THR A 33 5.92 10.36 -7.23
C THR A 33 4.76 9.58 -6.62
N SER A 34 4.67 9.49 -5.29
CA SER A 34 3.54 8.83 -4.62
C SER A 34 2.19 9.47 -4.93
N LYS A 35 2.09 10.81 -4.89
CA LYS A 35 0.88 11.54 -5.31
C LYS A 35 0.51 11.26 -6.77
N SER A 36 1.49 11.22 -7.68
CA SER A 36 1.25 10.91 -9.09
C SER A 36 0.69 9.49 -9.28
N LEU A 37 1.27 8.51 -8.60
CA LEU A 37 0.82 7.11 -8.63
C LEU A 37 -0.62 6.97 -8.11
N ILE A 38 -0.96 7.64 -7.00
CA ILE A 38 -2.32 7.65 -6.45
C ILE A 38 -3.31 8.24 -7.48
N LYS A 39 -2.95 9.35 -8.12
CA LYS A 39 -3.79 10.01 -9.13
C LYS A 39 -3.99 9.12 -10.36
N SER A 40 -2.94 8.50 -10.88
CA SER A 40 -3.00 7.57 -12.01
C SER A 40 -3.88 6.35 -11.69
N LYS A 41 -3.71 5.76 -10.51
CA LYS A 41 -4.54 4.63 -10.05
C LYS A 41 -6.02 5.02 -9.99
N LYS A 42 -6.34 6.20 -9.45
CA LYS A 42 -7.71 6.72 -9.39
C LYS A 42 -8.31 6.88 -10.80
N ILE A 43 -7.56 7.47 -11.74
CA ILE A 43 -8.01 7.65 -13.13
C ILE A 43 -8.31 6.31 -13.80
N ASN A 44 -7.47 5.29 -13.60
CA ASN A 44 -7.70 3.97 -14.17
C ASN A 44 -8.94 3.31 -13.57
N ILE A 45 -9.12 3.37 -12.25
CA ILE A 45 -10.34 2.85 -11.58
C ILE A 45 -11.59 3.55 -12.11
N ASP A 46 -11.56 4.88 -12.22
CA ASP A 46 -12.69 5.65 -12.76
C ASP A 46 -13.00 5.24 -14.21
N ARG A 47 -11.97 4.89 -15.01
CA ARG A 47 -12.15 4.37 -16.37
C ARG A 47 -12.81 2.99 -16.37
N PHE A 48 -12.41 2.09 -15.50
CA PHE A 48 -13.07 0.78 -15.34
C PHE A 48 -14.54 0.94 -14.96
N LYS A 49 -14.83 1.81 -14.00
CA LYS A 49 -16.20 2.04 -13.53
C LYS A 49 -17.11 2.66 -14.61
N LYS A 50 -16.57 3.56 -15.43
CA LYS A 50 -17.35 4.26 -16.47
C LYS A 50 -17.52 3.47 -17.76
N ASN A 51 -16.47 2.77 -18.19
CA ASN A 51 -16.40 2.17 -19.53
C ASN A 51 -16.31 0.64 -19.50
N GLY A 52 -16.18 0.04 -18.32
CA GLY A 52 -16.11 -1.40 -18.16
C GLY A 52 -17.48 -2.06 -18.08
N THR A 53 -17.48 -3.37 -18.30
CA THR A 53 -18.67 -4.21 -18.08
C THR A 53 -18.77 -4.54 -16.60
N LYS A 54 -19.92 -4.25 -16.00
CA LYS A 54 -20.20 -4.56 -14.59
C LYS A 54 -20.66 -6.02 -14.46
N ILE A 55 -19.98 -6.78 -13.60
CA ILE A 55 -20.35 -8.13 -13.20
C ILE A 55 -20.69 -8.07 -11.70
N GLU A 56 -21.90 -8.46 -11.33
CA GLU A 56 -22.33 -8.53 -9.94
C GLU A 56 -22.18 -9.96 -9.42
N ILE A 57 -21.33 -10.15 -8.42
CA ILE A 57 -21.04 -11.47 -7.84
C ILE A 57 -21.65 -11.55 -6.44
N ASP A 58 -22.44 -12.58 -6.15
CA ASP A 58 -22.94 -12.85 -4.79
C ASP A 58 -21.76 -13.07 -3.84
N THR A 59 -21.79 -12.44 -2.67
CA THR A 59 -20.72 -12.57 -1.66
C THR A 59 -20.51 -14.00 -1.19
N LYS A 60 -21.52 -14.87 -1.31
CA LYS A 60 -21.41 -16.32 -1.07
C LYS A 60 -20.45 -17.03 -2.04
N ASN A 61 -20.23 -16.46 -3.22
CA ASN A 61 -19.28 -16.97 -4.21
C ASN A 61 -17.87 -16.37 -4.03
N CYS A 62 -17.64 -15.63 -2.95
CA CYS A 62 -16.35 -15.05 -2.63
C CYS A 62 -15.74 -15.69 -1.38
N ASP A 63 -14.50 -16.15 -1.51
CA ASP A 63 -13.69 -16.65 -0.41
C ASP A 63 -12.65 -15.62 0.01
N ILE A 64 -12.29 -15.66 1.30
CA ILE A 64 -11.22 -14.84 1.86
C ILE A 64 -10.20 -15.77 2.48
N ILE A 65 -8.97 -15.66 1.99
CA ILE A 65 -7.84 -16.46 2.44
C ILE A 65 -6.87 -15.54 3.18
N ILE A 66 -6.35 -16.02 4.30
CA ILE A 66 -5.26 -15.37 5.02
C ILE A 66 -4.04 -15.40 4.11
N ASN A 67 -3.49 -14.23 3.74
CA ASN A 67 -2.22 -14.19 3.06
C ASN A 67 -1.11 -14.07 4.10
N ASP A 68 -0.67 -15.21 4.64
CA ASP A 68 0.42 -15.31 5.62
C ASP A 68 1.80 -14.99 5.03
N GLU A 69 1.88 -14.61 3.75
CA GLU A 69 3.07 -13.98 3.21
C GLU A 69 3.28 -12.64 3.92
N ILE A 70 4.03 -12.70 5.02
CA ILE A 70 4.65 -11.55 5.66
C ILE A 70 5.47 -10.86 4.57
N ILE A 71 4.91 -9.82 3.96
CA ILE A 71 5.67 -8.88 3.16
C ILE A 71 6.72 -8.35 4.12
N LYS A 72 7.98 -8.82 4.01
CA LYS A 72 9.10 -8.27 4.78
C LYS A 72 9.09 -6.76 4.56
N PRO A 73 8.75 -5.95 5.57
CA PRO A 73 8.62 -4.53 5.36
C PRO A 73 10.03 -3.96 5.18
N SER A 74 10.26 -3.22 4.08
CA SER A 74 11.39 -2.29 3.96
C SER A 74 11.16 -0.99 4.76
N PHE A 75 10.10 -0.94 5.56
CA PHE A 75 9.67 0.21 6.33
C PHE A 75 9.69 -0.07 7.83
N TYR A 76 10.24 0.91 8.54
CA TYR A 76 10.61 0.84 9.93
C TYR A 76 9.93 1.98 10.68
N GLU A 77 9.16 1.68 11.72
CA GLU A 77 8.48 2.70 12.52
C GLU A 77 9.39 3.14 13.69
N SER A 78 9.57 4.46 13.84
CA SER A 78 10.31 5.05 14.96
C SER A 78 9.46 5.02 16.23
N SER A 79 9.93 4.34 17.29
CA SER A 79 9.25 4.38 18.59
C SER A 79 9.47 5.74 19.26
N SER A 80 8.39 6.38 19.74
CA SER A 80 8.41 7.63 20.48
C SER A 80 9.02 7.46 21.88
N ILE A 81 10.35 7.40 21.96
CA ILE A 81 11.07 7.54 23.23
C ILE A 81 11.82 8.87 23.18
N TYR A 82 11.18 9.91 23.70
CA TYR A 82 11.82 11.16 24.08
C TYR A 82 12.93 10.86 25.09
N GLY A 83 14.19 11.19 24.77
CA GLY A 83 15.27 11.17 25.77
C GLY A 83 16.66 10.92 25.23
N ILE A 84 17.33 12.00 24.81
CA ILE A 84 18.77 12.30 24.97
C ILE A 84 19.69 11.06 25.15
N LYS A 85 19.92 10.29 24.07
CA LYS A 85 21.07 9.37 23.93
C LYS A 85 21.54 9.30 22.48
N PHE A 86 21.77 10.46 21.88
CA PHE A 86 22.07 10.62 20.44
C PHE A 86 23.37 9.94 19.94
N LEU A 87 24.24 9.35 20.79
CA LEU A 87 25.56 8.89 20.31
C LEU A 87 26.06 7.51 20.79
N LYS A 88 25.30 6.71 21.56
CA LYS A 88 25.84 5.43 22.09
C LYS A 88 24.98 4.18 21.97
N ARG A 89 23.76 4.25 21.42
CA ARG A 89 22.89 3.07 21.25
C ARG A 89 21.98 3.20 20.03
N ALA A 90 22.55 3.45 18.84
CA ALA A 90 21.83 3.28 17.59
C ALA A 90 21.64 1.77 17.25
N LYS A 91 21.26 0.95 18.25
CA LYS A 91 20.43 -0.23 17.99
C LYS A 91 19.07 0.39 17.66
N TYR A 92 18.88 0.72 16.40
CA TYR A 92 17.60 1.07 15.81
C TYR A 92 16.57 0.08 16.35
N ASN A 93 15.80 0.51 17.35
CA ASN A 93 14.81 -0.31 18.02
C ASN A 93 13.55 -0.24 17.14
N VAL A 94 13.74 -0.81 15.97
CA VAL A 94 12.88 -0.69 14.82
C VAL A 94 12.01 -1.93 14.83
N ARG A 95 10.72 -1.73 15.01
CA ARG A 95 9.76 -2.83 14.94
C ARG A 95 9.37 -3.01 13.48
N GLU A 96 9.45 -4.25 13.01
CA GLU A 96 8.87 -4.63 11.73
C GLU A 96 7.38 -4.35 11.76
N LYS A 97 6.91 -3.49 10.85
CA LYS A 97 5.48 -3.25 10.66
C LYS A 97 4.92 -4.44 9.90
N LYS A 98 4.34 -5.41 10.62
CA LYS A 98 3.62 -6.52 10.01
C LYS A 98 2.40 -5.96 9.28
N HIS A 99 2.45 -5.97 7.95
CA HIS A 99 1.28 -5.67 7.14
C HIS A 99 0.45 -6.95 7.04
N VAL A 100 -0.69 -6.99 7.74
CA VAL A 100 -1.66 -8.06 7.56
C VAL A 100 -2.33 -7.86 6.20
N GLN A 101 -2.22 -8.87 5.34
CA GLN A 101 -2.82 -8.88 4.02
C GLN A 101 -3.73 -10.08 3.87
N SER A 102 -4.89 -9.86 3.24
CA SER A 102 -5.87 -10.89 2.93
C SER A 102 -6.06 -10.97 1.43
N LYS A 103 -6.36 -12.18 0.94
CA LYS A 103 -6.70 -12.42 -0.46
C LYS A 103 -8.20 -12.66 -0.58
N LEU A 104 -8.90 -11.77 -1.27
CA LEU A 104 -10.28 -11.98 -1.69
C LEU A 104 -10.28 -12.71 -3.04
N ILE A 105 -11.07 -13.76 -3.18
CA ILE A 105 -11.26 -14.52 -4.42
C ILE A 105 -12.75 -14.63 -4.68
N CYS A 106 -13.25 -14.04 -5.76
CA CYS A 106 -14.65 -14.09 -6.17
C CYS A 106 -14.80 -14.93 -7.43
N ARG A 107 -15.75 -15.86 -7.42
CA ARG A 107 -15.99 -16.79 -8.53
C ARG A 107 -17.25 -16.42 -9.29
N TYR A 108 -17.13 -16.39 -10.60
CA TYR A 108 -18.21 -16.08 -11.52
C TYR A 108 -18.32 -17.20 -12.55
N ASN A 109 -19.53 -17.68 -12.80
CA ASN A 109 -19.76 -18.62 -13.89
C ASN A 109 -20.25 -17.81 -15.09
N ASP A 110 -19.42 -17.76 -16.12
CA ASP A 110 -19.76 -17.20 -17.42
C ASP A 110 -20.29 -18.32 -18.32
N ASP A 111 -21.37 -18.06 -19.05
CA ASP A 111 -22.01 -19.09 -19.90
C ASP A 111 -21.15 -19.49 -21.11
N LEU A 112 -20.21 -18.64 -21.53
CA LEU A 112 -19.36 -18.87 -22.71
C LEU A 112 -17.98 -19.41 -22.30
N VAL A 113 -17.39 -18.83 -21.26
CA VAL A 113 -16.01 -19.12 -20.82
C VAL A 113 -15.96 -20.14 -19.68
N GLY A 114 -17.11 -20.38 -19.02
CA GLY A 114 -17.20 -21.24 -17.85
C GLY A 114 -16.81 -20.51 -16.56
N LYS A 115 -16.20 -21.23 -15.62
CA LYS A 115 -15.88 -20.70 -14.29
C LYS A 115 -14.65 -19.80 -14.33
N VAL A 116 -14.82 -18.54 -13.91
CA VAL A 116 -13.80 -17.50 -13.86
C VAL A 116 -13.59 -17.04 -12.42
N GLU A 117 -12.33 -16.81 -12.06
CA GLU A 117 -11.96 -16.36 -10.72
C GLU A 117 -11.30 -14.97 -10.77
N PHE A 118 -11.83 -14.05 -9.99
CA PHE A 118 -11.28 -12.72 -9.77
C PHE A 118 -10.62 -12.69 -8.40
N PHE A 119 -9.42 -12.14 -8.29
CA PHE A 119 -8.72 -12.02 -7.01
C PHE A 119 -8.22 -10.61 -6.74
N LYS A 120 -8.18 -10.24 -5.46
CA LYS A 120 -7.59 -8.98 -5.01
C LYS A 120 -6.93 -9.14 -3.66
N LEU A 121 -5.71 -8.63 -3.56
CA LEU A 121 -5.01 -8.49 -2.29
C LEU A 121 -5.49 -7.22 -1.59
N VAL A 122 -5.84 -7.34 -0.32
CA VAL A 122 -6.38 -6.27 0.51
C VAL A 122 -5.57 -6.20 1.80
N ASN A 123 -5.07 -5.01 2.13
CA ASN A 123 -4.25 -4.80 3.33
C ASN A 123 -5.13 -4.64 4.59
N ILE A 124 -5.97 -5.63 4.86
CA ILE A 124 -6.90 -5.73 5.99
C ILE A 124 -6.83 -7.15 6.54
N ASP A 125 -7.06 -7.33 7.84
CA ASP A 125 -7.19 -8.64 8.46
C ASP A 125 -8.31 -9.48 7.84
N SER A 126 -8.10 -10.79 7.72
CA SER A 126 -9.04 -11.68 7.02
C SER A 126 -10.41 -11.74 7.71
N SER A 127 -10.47 -11.65 9.03
CA SER A 127 -11.70 -11.69 9.81
C SER A 127 -12.50 -10.40 9.61
N ILE A 128 -11.82 -9.26 9.63
CA ILE A 128 -12.43 -7.94 9.39
C ILE A 128 -12.93 -7.87 7.95
N LEU A 129 -12.11 -8.28 6.98
CA LEU A 129 -12.50 -8.31 5.58
C LEU A 129 -13.72 -9.21 5.37
N LYS A 130 -13.74 -10.39 6.01
CA LYS A 130 -14.87 -11.32 5.94
C LYS A 130 -16.14 -10.70 6.49
N TYR A 131 -16.06 -10.05 7.64
CA TYR A 131 -17.20 -9.36 8.22
C TYR A 131 -17.75 -8.28 7.28
N GLU A 132 -16.91 -7.39 6.75
CA GLU A 132 -17.37 -6.30 5.87
C GLU A 132 -17.92 -6.82 4.54
N ILE A 133 -17.33 -7.88 4.00
CA ILE A 133 -17.81 -8.52 2.77
C ILE A 133 -19.17 -9.17 3.01
N CYS A 134 -19.36 -9.93 4.09
CA CYS A 134 -20.62 -10.58 4.41
C CYS A 134 -21.76 -9.61 4.71
N ARG A 135 -21.48 -8.34 5.04
CA ARG A 135 -22.50 -7.29 5.19
C ARG A 135 -23.08 -6.83 3.84
N ARG A 136 -22.44 -7.17 2.73
CA ARG A 136 -22.93 -6.88 1.38
C ARG A 136 -23.57 -8.14 0.79
N SER A 137 -24.62 -7.96 0.00
CA SER A 137 -25.21 -9.06 -0.76
C SER A 137 -24.39 -9.41 -2.00
N LYS A 138 -23.76 -8.41 -2.62
CA LYS A 138 -23.00 -8.56 -3.85
C LYS A 138 -21.71 -7.72 -3.84
N ILE A 139 -20.76 -8.13 -4.66
CA ILE A 139 -19.53 -7.40 -4.99
C ILE A 139 -19.53 -7.12 -6.48
N ASP A 140 -19.19 -5.88 -6.82
CA ASP A 140 -19.11 -5.43 -8.20
C ASP A 140 -17.69 -5.62 -8.73
N VAL A 141 -17.58 -6.33 -9.86
CA VAL A 141 -16.34 -6.49 -10.62
C VAL A 141 -16.51 -5.80 -11.97
N TYR A 142 -15.57 -4.94 -12.33
CA TYR A 142 -15.56 -4.21 -13.59
C TYR A 142 -14.50 -4.77 -14.52
N THR A 143 -14.87 -5.23 -15.70
CA THR A 143 -13.94 -5.76 -16.71
C THR A 143 -13.78 -4.78 -17.87
N ASN A 144 -12.61 -4.73 -18.49
CA ASN A 144 -12.39 -3.82 -19.62
C ASN A 144 -12.99 -4.41 -20.91
N LYS A 145 -14.16 -3.93 -21.34
CA LYS A 145 -14.83 -4.39 -22.57
C LYS A 145 -15.03 -5.92 -22.65
N GLY A 146 -15.27 -6.58 -21.53
CA GLY A 146 -15.44 -8.04 -21.47
C GLY A 146 -14.14 -8.85 -21.35
N ASP A 147 -12.97 -8.21 -21.34
CA ASP A 147 -11.71 -8.87 -21.01
C ASP A 147 -11.67 -9.24 -19.52
N LEU A 148 -11.82 -10.54 -19.23
CA LEU A 148 -11.91 -11.08 -17.88
C LEU A 148 -10.55 -11.13 -17.16
N GLU A 149 -9.44 -11.03 -17.88
CA GLU A 149 -8.10 -10.92 -17.26
C GLU A 149 -7.83 -9.50 -16.77
N ASN A 150 -8.49 -8.51 -17.37
CA ASN A 150 -8.30 -7.11 -17.08
C ASN A 150 -9.49 -6.55 -16.31
N TYR A 151 -9.43 -6.67 -14.98
CA TYR A 151 -10.55 -6.37 -14.10
C TYR A 151 -10.19 -5.50 -12.90
N TYR A 152 -11.22 -4.91 -12.31
CA TYR A 152 -11.18 -4.19 -11.05
C TYR A 152 -12.31 -4.67 -10.13
N ILE A 153 -11.96 -5.26 -8.99
CA ILE A 153 -12.94 -5.56 -7.92
C ILE A 153 -13.18 -4.31 -7.10
N ASP A 154 -14.43 -3.84 -7.02
CA ASP A 154 -14.78 -2.68 -6.24
C ASP A 154 -14.92 -3.01 -4.76
N LEU A 155 -14.11 -2.33 -3.96
CA LEU A 155 -14.07 -2.45 -2.50
C LEU A 155 -14.10 -1.07 -1.85
N GLU A 156 -14.67 -0.06 -2.52
CA GLU A 156 -14.76 1.30 -1.98
C GLU A 156 -15.57 1.37 -0.68
N PHE A 157 -16.54 0.48 -0.50
CA PHE A 157 -17.31 0.35 0.74
C PHE A 157 -16.45 0.04 1.97
N LEU A 158 -15.20 -0.43 1.82
CA LEU A 158 -14.28 -0.62 2.94
C LEU A 158 -13.73 0.71 3.50
N LYS A 159 -14.06 1.84 2.87
CA LYS A 159 -13.68 3.19 3.31
C LYS A 159 -14.85 3.97 3.94
N GLU A 160 -16.05 3.41 3.91
CA GLU A 160 -17.27 3.96 4.55
C GLU A 160 -17.26 3.67 6.05
#